data_AF-A0AAW1LBZ4-F1
#
_entry.id   AF-A0AAW1LBZ4-F1
#
_cell.length_a   1.000
_cell.length_b   1.000
_cell.length_c   1.000
_cell.angle_alpha   90.00
_cell.angle_beta   90.00
_cell.angle_gamma   90.00
#
_symmetry.space_group_name_H-M   'P 1'
#
loop_
_entity.id
_entity.type
_entity.pdbx_description
1 polymer ?
#
loop_
_entity_poly.entity_id
_entity_poly.type
_entity_poly.pdbx_seq_one_letter_code
_entity_poly.pdbx_strand_id
1 'polypeptide(L)'
;MSNTYTLTGYTSELSANYHPPIDLDRRYGYSLGLIGFHTYHTIANVVEGNNKFYYNKDKIITIPIGAYEIADMEEYIKNALSTSNDIISLKPNNQTSKCEIKSTMEIDFRHEDSIGRMLGFSERLLEANKSTLRICR
;
A
#
# COMPACT_ATOMS: atom_id res chain seq x y z
N MET A 1 7.85 -26.98 29.97
CA MET A 1 8.84 -26.33 29.08
C MET A 1 8.18 -26.08 27.74
N SER A 2 8.31 -24.88 27.19
CA SER A 2 7.78 -24.50 25.87
C SER A 2 8.91 -24.49 24.85
N ASN A 3 8.71 -25.13 23.69
CA ASN A 3 9.63 -25.06 22.57
C ASN A 3 9.04 -24.14 21.49
N THR A 4 9.86 -23.26 20.93
CA THR A 4 9.46 -22.37 19.84
C THR A 4 10.13 -22.84 18.55
N TYR A 5 9.32 -22.96 17.50
CA TYR A 5 9.76 -23.35 16.17
C TYR A 5 9.47 -22.23 15.18
N THR A 6 10.46 -21.86 14.37
CA THR A 6 10.30 -20.85 13.31
C THR A 6 10.29 -21.56 11.96
N LEU A 7 9.28 -21.28 11.14
CA LEU A 7 9.16 -21.76 9.78
C LEU A 7 9.19 -20.56 8.84
N THR A 8 9.89 -20.68 7.72
CA THR A 8 9.93 -19.68 6.65
C THR A 8 9.70 -20.35 5.31
N GLY A 9 9.05 -19.64 4.39
CA GLY A 9 8.75 -20.15 3.07
C GLY A 9 8.26 -19.05 2.14
N TYR A 10 8.35 -19.30 0.83
CA TYR A 10 7.89 -18.38 -0.22
C TYR A 10 6.63 -18.90 -0.93
N THR A 11 6.01 -19.93 -0.37
CA THR A 11 4.83 -20.58 -0.94
C THR A 11 3.63 -20.41 -0.02
N SER A 12 2.45 -20.76 -0.51
CA SER A 12 1.22 -20.77 0.28
C SER A 12 1.17 -21.91 1.32
N GLU A 13 2.14 -22.84 1.29
CA GLU A 13 2.30 -23.91 2.27
C GLU A 13 3.54 -23.68 3.16
N LEU A 14 3.37 -23.82 4.47
CA LEU A 14 4.43 -23.69 5.45
C LEU A 14 4.63 -25.03 6.17
N SER A 15 5.74 -25.71 5.87
CA SER A 15 6.07 -27.02 6.45
C SER A 15 7.56 -27.13 6.78
N ALA A 16 7.91 -27.95 7.78
CA ALA A 16 9.28 -28.19 8.20
C ALA A 16 9.45 -29.62 8.72
N ASN A 17 10.63 -30.21 8.48
CA ASN A 17 11.00 -31.53 8.96
C ASN A 17 12.06 -31.42 10.06
N TYR A 18 11.75 -31.86 11.27
CA TYR A 18 12.66 -31.81 12.41
C TYR A 18 13.41 -33.12 12.60
N HIS A 19 14.74 -33.03 12.76
CA HIS A 19 15.61 -34.16 13.10
C HIS A 19 16.49 -33.78 14.31
N PRO A 20 16.44 -34.52 15.43
CA PRO A 20 15.59 -35.70 15.69
C PRO A 20 14.08 -35.38 15.72
N PRO A 21 13.20 -36.40 15.61
CA PRO A 21 11.77 -36.18 15.72
C PRO A 21 11.39 -35.63 17.11
N ILE A 22 10.31 -34.86 17.15
CA ILE A 22 9.77 -34.34 18.40
C ILE A 22 9.14 -35.51 19.18
N ASP A 23 9.81 -35.94 20.24
CA ASP A 23 9.32 -37.00 21.12
C ASP A 23 8.43 -36.41 22.22
N LEU A 24 7.23 -36.97 22.37
CA LEU A 24 6.21 -36.51 23.32
C LEU A 24 5.91 -37.63 24.32
N ASP A 25 6.12 -37.34 25.61
CA ASP A 25 5.84 -38.27 26.70
C ASP A 25 4.33 -38.41 26.91
N ARG A 26 3.83 -39.64 26.75
CA ARG A 26 2.40 -40.01 26.83
C ARG A 26 1.72 -39.66 28.15
N ARG A 27 2.47 -39.35 29.21
CA ARG A 27 1.93 -38.99 30.54
C ARG A 27 1.39 -37.56 30.61
N TYR A 28 1.70 -36.71 29.63
CA TYR A 28 1.33 -35.29 29.65
C TYR A 28 0.45 -34.91 28.46
N GLY A 29 -0.36 -33.87 28.66
CA GLY A 29 -1.08 -33.18 27.58
C GLY A 29 -0.21 -32.10 26.95
N TYR A 30 -0.23 -32.00 25.62
CA TYR A 30 0.51 -31.01 24.86
C TYR A 30 -0.45 -30.13 24.07
N SER A 31 -0.10 -28.86 23.91
CA SER A 31 -0.81 -27.92 23.04
C SER A 31 0.17 -27.25 22.10
N LEU A 32 -0.31 -26.93 20.90
CA LEU A 32 0.41 -26.12 19.93
C LEU A 32 -0.25 -24.75 19.86
N GLY A 33 0.55 -23.70 20.03
CA GLY A 33 0.11 -22.32 19.90
C GLY A 33 0.92 -21.60 18.83
N LEU A 34 0.22 -20.89 17.93
CA LEU A 34 0.86 -19.97 17.01
C LEU A 34 1.26 -18.70 17.76
N ILE A 35 2.56 -18.44 17.89
CA ILE A 35 3.09 -17.28 18.64
C ILE A 35 3.20 -16.04 17.73
N GLY A 36 3.43 -16.22 16.43
CA GLY A 36 3.52 -15.13 15.46
C GLY A 36 3.40 -15.65 14.02
N PHE A 37 2.80 -14.84 13.15
CA PHE A 37 2.64 -15.11 11.73
C PHE A 37 2.96 -13.85 10.94
N HIS A 38 3.96 -13.93 10.07
CA HIS A 38 4.43 -12.83 9.24
C HIS A 38 4.38 -13.26 7.77
N THR A 39 3.73 -12.48 6.92
CA THR A 39 3.70 -12.69 5.47
C THR A 39 4.14 -11.43 4.77
N TYR A 40 4.89 -11.58 3.67
CA TYR A 40 5.47 -10.47 2.90
C TYR A 40 4.90 -10.37 1.48
N HIS A 41 3.66 -10.82 1.26
CA HIS A 41 3.02 -10.78 -0.06
C HIS A 41 1.97 -9.67 -0.10
N THR A 42 2.42 -8.43 -0.34
CA THR A 42 1.50 -7.31 -0.55
C THR A 42 0.92 -7.42 -1.94
N ILE A 43 -0.41 -7.48 -2.04
CA ILE A 43 -1.13 -7.41 -3.31
C ILE A 43 -0.83 -6.05 -3.94
N ALA A 44 -0.43 -6.03 -5.21
CA ALA A 44 -0.18 -4.79 -5.93
C ALA A 44 -1.46 -3.94 -5.97
N ASN A 45 -1.42 -2.74 -5.38
CA ASN A 45 -2.49 -1.76 -5.45
C ASN A 45 -2.44 -0.96 -6.76
N VAL A 46 -1.24 -0.75 -7.30
CA VAL A 46 -1.01 -0.11 -8.60
C VAL A 46 -0.82 -1.20 -9.67
N VAL A 47 -1.70 -1.20 -10.67
CA VAL A 47 -1.74 -2.16 -11.78
C VAL A 47 -1.93 -1.42 -13.11
N GLU A 48 -1.80 -2.14 -14.22
CA GLU A 48 -2.14 -1.57 -15.53
C GLU A 48 -3.63 -1.16 -15.54
N GLY A 49 -3.90 0.11 -15.87
CA GLY A 49 -5.25 0.66 -15.89
C GLY A 49 -5.68 1.39 -14.61
N ASN A 50 -4.81 1.59 -13.62
CA ASN A 50 -5.03 2.55 -12.53
C ASN A 50 -3.74 3.29 -12.11
N ASN A 51 -2.75 3.36 -12.99
CA ASN A 51 -1.38 3.76 -12.67
C ASN A 51 -0.96 5.12 -13.24
N LYS A 52 -1.90 5.95 -13.70
CA LYS A 52 -1.58 7.28 -14.23
C LYS A 52 -1.94 8.39 -13.26
N PHE A 53 -1.08 9.39 -13.19
CA PHE A 53 -1.30 10.62 -12.46
C PHE A 53 -1.30 11.79 -13.43
N TYR A 54 -2.48 12.36 -13.66
CA TYR A 54 -2.70 13.48 -14.59
C TYR A 54 -2.60 14.81 -13.85
N TYR A 55 -1.82 15.74 -14.38
CA TYR A 55 -1.63 17.06 -13.79
C TYR A 55 -1.44 18.13 -14.86
N ASN A 56 -1.80 19.38 -14.52
CA ASN A 56 -1.70 20.53 -15.43
C ASN A 56 -2.26 20.24 -16.84
N LYS A 57 -3.51 19.75 -16.91
CA LYS A 57 -4.26 19.34 -18.11
C LYS A 57 -3.69 18.16 -18.91
N ASP A 58 -2.47 18.28 -19.41
CA ASP A 58 -1.94 17.37 -20.45
C ASP A 58 -0.74 16.55 -19.99
N LYS A 59 -0.26 16.74 -18.75
CA LYS A 59 0.92 16.04 -18.25
C LYS A 59 0.54 14.79 -17.48
N ILE A 60 1.33 13.74 -17.67
CA ILE A 60 1.06 12.41 -17.12
C ILE A 60 2.34 11.88 -16.47
N ILE A 61 2.21 11.38 -15.25
CA ILE A 61 3.21 10.52 -14.61
C ILE A 61 2.65 9.10 -14.61
N THR A 62 3.41 8.15 -15.12
CA THR A 62 3.06 6.72 -15.02
C THR A 62 3.78 6.14 -13.82
N ILE A 63 3.01 5.61 -12.86
CA ILE A 63 3.53 4.91 -11.70
C ILE A 63 3.79 3.45 -12.11
N PRO A 64 4.95 2.86 -11.76
CA PRO A 64 5.20 1.46 -12.05
C PRO A 64 4.21 0.57 -11.33
N ILE A 65 3.98 -0.62 -11.86
CA ILE A 65 3.10 -1.62 -11.24
C ILE A 65 3.77 -2.12 -9.97
N GLY A 66 3.02 -2.20 -8.87
CA GLY A 66 3.57 -2.62 -7.59
C GLY A 66 2.63 -2.38 -6.42
N ALA A 67 3.12 -2.77 -5.25
CA ALA A 67 2.52 -2.43 -3.97
C ALA A 67 3.23 -1.19 -3.41
N TYR A 68 2.46 -0.12 -3.20
CA TYR A 68 2.97 1.14 -2.68
C TYR A 68 2.21 1.56 -1.43
N GLU A 69 2.95 1.98 -0.41
CA GLU A 69 2.37 2.78 0.66
C GLU A 69 2.06 4.19 0.15
N ILE A 70 1.19 4.90 0.87
CA ILE A 70 0.82 6.28 0.51
C ILE A 70 2.05 7.20 0.49
N ALA A 71 2.99 7.00 1.41
CA ALA A 71 4.24 7.77 1.47
C ALA A 71 5.15 7.49 0.27
N ASP A 72 5.26 6.24 -0.16
CA ASP A 72 6.09 5.86 -1.32
C ASP A 72 5.53 6.47 -2.61
N MET A 73 4.20 6.51 -2.75
CA MET A 73 3.55 7.19 -3.87
C MET A 73 3.79 8.70 -3.85
N GLU A 74 3.68 9.34 -2.68
CA GLU A 74 3.97 10.78 -2.53
C GLU A 74 5.39 11.09 -2.99
N GLU A 75 6.37 10.32 -2.51
CA GLU A 75 7.78 10.48 -2.84
C GLU A 75 8.04 10.24 -4.33
N TYR A 76 7.46 9.18 -4.90
CA TYR A 76 7.59 8.90 -6.34
C TYR A 76 7.07 10.05 -7.20
N ILE A 77 5.89 10.58 -6.89
CA ILE A 77 5.30 11.70 -7.64
C ILE A 77 6.16 12.96 -7.48
N LYS A 78 6.65 13.27 -6.28
CA LYS A 78 7.57 14.40 -6.05
C LYS A 78 8.85 14.28 -6.87
N ASN A 79 9.47 13.10 -6.87
CA ASN A 79 10.68 12.84 -7.63
C ASN A 79 10.44 12.97 -9.14
N ALA A 80 9.32 12.43 -9.64
CA ALA A 80 8.93 12.54 -11.04
C ALA A 80 8.66 13.98 -11.48
N LEU A 81 8.19 14.84 -10.57
CA LEU A 81 7.98 16.27 -10.83
C LEU A 81 9.29 17.08 -10.80
N SER A 82 10.40 16.54 -10.30
CA SER A 82 11.72 17.23 -10.22
C SER A 82 11.65 18.65 -9.64
N THR A 83 10.72 18.90 -8.72
CA THR A 83 10.43 20.24 -8.21
C THR A 83 10.32 20.24 -6.67
N SER A 84 10.24 21.41 -6.05
CA SER A 84 10.23 21.61 -4.59
C SER A 84 9.24 20.70 -3.85
N ASN A 85 9.61 20.35 -2.61
CA ASN A 85 8.89 19.39 -1.76
C ASN A 85 7.44 19.79 -1.41
N ASP A 86 7.08 21.05 -1.65
CA ASP A 86 5.80 21.66 -1.26
C ASP A 86 4.72 21.61 -2.35
N ILE A 87 5.01 21.07 -3.53
CA ILE A 87 4.10 21.08 -4.68
C ILE A 87 2.95 20.09 -4.55
N ILE A 88 3.20 18.98 -3.89
CA ILE A 88 2.19 17.95 -3.66
C ILE A 88 2.39 17.35 -2.28
N SER A 89 1.30 17.08 -1.60
CA SER A 89 1.30 16.25 -0.42
C SER A 89 0.16 15.26 -0.47
N LEU A 90 0.48 13.99 -0.26
CA LEU A 90 -0.47 12.89 -0.20
C LEU A 90 -0.30 12.19 1.14
N LYS A 91 -1.34 12.21 1.98
CA LYS A 91 -1.24 11.69 3.35
C LYS A 91 -2.44 10.83 3.69
N PRO A 92 -2.24 9.73 4.44
CA PRO A 92 -3.35 9.02 5.05
C PRO A 92 -3.90 9.84 6.24
N ASN A 93 -5.22 9.87 6.36
CA ASN A 93 -5.92 10.31 7.55
C ASN A 93 -6.32 9.08 8.36
N ASN A 94 -5.51 8.75 9.37
CA ASN A 94 -5.69 7.54 10.19
C ASN A 94 -6.99 7.53 10.99
N GLN A 95 -7.63 8.68 11.21
CA GLN A 95 -8.93 8.74 11.89
C GLN A 95 -10.08 8.34 10.97
N THR A 96 -9.97 8.65 9.68
CA THR A 96 -11.02 8.40 8.70
C THR A 96 -10.71 7.24 7.76
N SER A 97 -9.48 6.71 7.80
CA SER A 97 -8.92 5.77 6.81
C SER A 97 -9.04 6.27 5.37
N LYS A 98 -8.87 7.58 5.16
CA LYS A 98 -8.99 8.24 3.84
C LYS A 98 -7.67 8.85 3.40
N CYS A 99 -7.48 9.02 2.09
CA CYS A 99 -6.34 9.75 1.55
C CYS A 99 -6.67 11.25 1.42
N GLU A 100 -5.73 12.09 1.81
CA GLU A 100 -5.79 13.53 1.65
C GLU A 100 -4.73 13.98 0.65
N ILE A 101 -5.14 14.77 -0.35
CA ILE A 101 -4.22 15.32 -1.33
C ILE A 101 -4.27 16.85 -1.31
N LYS A 102 -3.09 17.46 -1.30
CA LYS A 102 -2.89 18.90 -1.46
C LYS A 102 -1.91 19.10 -2.59
N SER A 103 -2.20 20.01 -3.51
CA SER A 103 -1.23 20.38 -4.53
C SER A 103 -1.35 21.84 -4.93
N THR A 104 -0.23 22.43 -5.33
CA THR A 104 -0.17 23.73 -5.98
C THR A 104 -0.53 23.67 -7.46
N MET A 105 -0.67 22.45 -8.01
CA MET A 105 -1.03 22.19 -9.41
C MET A 105 -2.45 21.67 -9.53
N GLU A 106 -2.96 21.73 -10.76
CA GLU A 106 -4.20 21.07 -11.12
C GLU A 106 -3.98 19.56 -11.23
N ILE A 107 -4.90 18.75 -10.69
CA ILE A 107 -4.86 17.28 -10.75
C ILE A 107 -6.16 16.76 -11.38
N ASP A 108 -6.06 15.89 -12.38
CA ASP A 108 -7.22 15.32 -13.06
C ASP A 108 -7.48 13.85 -12.68
N PHE A 109 -8.60 13.59 -12.01
CA PHE A 109 -9.06 12.26 -11.65
C PHE A 109 -10.22 11.75 -12.53
N ARG A 110 -10.59 12.47 -13.59
CA ARG A 110 -11.69 12.06 -14.48
C ARG A 110 -11.34 10.88 -15.38
N HIS A 111 -10.06 10.62 -15.58
CA HIS A 111 -9.59 9.51 -16.39
C HIS A 111 -9.74 8.18 -15.64
N GLU A 112 -10.25 7.15 -16.32
CA GLU A 112 -10.47 5.83 -15.71
C GLU A 112 -9.18 5.15 -15.26
N ASP A 113 -8.08 5.41 -15.98
CA ASP A 113 -6.75 4.88 -15.68
C ASP A 113 -5.97 5.73 -14.66
N SER A 114 -6.64 6.69 -14.04
CA SER A 114 -6.09 7.52 -13.00
C SER A 114 -5.97 6.77 -11.67
N ILE A 115 -4.90 7.06 -10.92
CA ILE A 115 -4.71 6.57 -9.54
C ILE A 115 -5.80 7.07 -8.58
N GLY A 116 -6.57 8.09 -8.98
CA GLY A 116 -7.57 8.74 -8.15
C GLY A 116 -8.59 7.75 -7.56
N ARG A 117 -9.11 6.83 -8.38
CA ARG A 117 -10.11 5.85 -7.94
C ARG A 117 -9.55 4.88 -6.90
N MET A 118 -8.31 4.42 -7.10
CA MET A 118 -7.59 3.57 -6.14
C MET A 118 -7.39 4.29 -4.79
N LEU A 119 -7.08 5.59 -4.82
CA LEU A 119 -6.92 6.43 -3.63
C LEU A 119 -8.25 6.86 -2.99
N GLY A 120 -9.39 6.46 -3.55
CA GLY A 120 -10.74 6.78 -3.04
C GLY A 120 -11.29 8.14 -3.48
N PHE A 121 -10.69 8.78 -4.49
CA PHE A 121 -11.21 10.01 -5.07
C PHE A 121 -12.26 9.74 -6.15
N SER A 122 -13.29 10.58 -6.20
CA SER A 122 -14.26 10.62 -7.28
C SER A 122 -13.66 11.21 -8.56
N GLU A 123 -14.24 10.90 -9.71
CA GLU A 123 -13.90 11.51 -11.00
C GLU A 123 -14.16 13.02 -11.01
N ARG A 124 -13.10 13.81 -10.84
CA ARG A 124 -13.16 15.27 -10.83
C ARG A 124 -11.81 15.90 -11.13
N LEU A 125 -11.85 17.17 -11.51
CA LEU A 125 -10.69 18.04 -11.58
C LEU A 125 -10.46 18.70 -10.21
N LEU A 126 -9.24 18.64 -9.70
CA LEU A 126 -8.81 19.38 -8.52
C LEU A 126 -8.06 20.62 -8.95
N GLU A 127 -8.59 21.79 -8.60
CA GLU A 127 -7.96 23.08 -8.90
C GLU A 127 -6.66 23.28 -8.10
N ALA A 128 -5.70 23.96 -8.72
CA ALA A 128 -4.44 24.38 -8.10
C ALA A 128 -4.65 25.16 -6.79
N ASN A 129 -3.73 24.97 -5.84
CA ASN A 129 -3.67 25.68 -4.55
C ASN A 129 -4.91 25.52 -3.65
N LYS A 130 -5.79 24.56 -3.94
CA LYS A 130 -6.89 24.19 -3.04
C LYS A 130 -6.53 22.93 -2.27
N SER A 131 -6.46 23.07 -0.94
CA SER A 131 -6.42 21.91 -0.05
C SER A 131 -7.75 21.18 -0.13
N THR A 132 -7.83 20.06 -0.85
CA THR A 132 -9.09 19.33 -1.00
C THR A 132 -9.13 18.11 -0.06
N LEU A 133 -9.71 18.33 1.11
CA LEU A 133 -10.14 17.29 2.05
C LEU A 133 -11.54 16.81 1.65
N ARG A 134 -11.72 15.71 0.89
CA ARG A 134 -13.07 15.11 0.79
C ARG A 134 -13.11 13.60 0.56
N ILE A 135 -13.69 12.94 1.57
CA ILE A 135 -14.81 11.98 1.59
C ILE A 135 -14.83 10.93 0.46
N CYS A 136 -14.29 9.74 0.77
CA CYS A 136 -14.81 8.47 0.25
C CYS A 136 -16.32 8.41 0.54
N ARG A 137 -17.15 8.22 -0.49
CA ARG A 137 -18.49 7.65 -0.35
C ARG A 137 -18.38 6.14 -0.26
#